data_AF-A0A2N2IY90-F1
#
_entry.id   AF-A0A2N2IY90-F1
#
_cell.length_a   1.000
_cell.length_b   1.000
_cell.length_c   1.000
_cell.angle_alpha   90.00
_cell.angle_beta   90.00
_cell.angle_gamma   90.00
#
_symmetry.space_group_name_H-M   'P 1'
#
loop_
_entity.id
_entity.type
_entity.pdbx_description
1 polymer ?
#
loop_
_entity_poly.entity_id
_entity_poly.type
_entity_poly.pdbx_seq_one_letter_code
_entity_poly.pdbx_strand_id
1 'polypeptide(L)'
;MNHRHLFACLVAVSFTMLACSSDDSEGSVRPCAELCGEAQAGACTAVKGECSAFCTAMDNVAPAAKCEDEQSTYLSCLSGGPVCDQDCDNAENALVQCATPYCMANATNEDCKVLIASF
;
A
#
# COMPACT_ATOMS: atom_id res chain seq x y z
N MET A 1 -9.20 -33.61 -30.45
CA MET A 1 -9.91 -34.04 -29.22
C MET A 1 -9.36 -33.14 -28.11
N ASN A 2 -10.07 -32.22 -27.46
CA ASN A 2 -11.49 -31.92 -27.35
C ASN A 2 -11.67 -30.40 -27.11
N HIS A 3 -12.60 -29.79 -27.85
CA HIS A 3 -13.23 -28.51 -27.53
C HIS A 3 -14.38 -28.73 -26.54
N ARG A 4 -14.88 -27.61 -25.95
CA ARG A 4 -16.06 -27.38 -25.07
C ARG A 4 -15.60 -27.09 -23.63
N HIS A 5 -15.89 -25.93 -23.05
CA HIS A 5 -17.24 -25.47 -22.72
C HIS A 5 -17.46 -23.95 -22.88
N LEU A 6 -18.55 -23.62 -23.59
CA LEU A 6 -19.33 -22.39 -23.46
C LEU A 6 -20.04 -22.32 -22.09
N PHE A 7 -20.53 -21.11 -21.74
CA PHE A 7 -21.43 -20.67 -20.64
C PHE A 7 -20.72 -19.74 -19.64
N ALA A 8 -21.09 -18.48 -19.40
CA ALA A 8 -22.26 -17.70 -19.80
C ALA A 8 -21.87 -16.22 -19.76
N CYS A 9 -21.97 -15.53 -20.91
CA CYS A 9 -21.80 -14.09 -21.00
C CYS A 9 -23.20 -13.48 -21.15
N LEU A 10 -23.79 -13.07 -20.03
CA LEU A 10 -25.09 -12.39 -20.02
C LEU A 10 -25.26 -11.64 -18.70
N VAL A 11 -24.89 -10.36 -18.67
CA VAL A 11 -25.78 -9.20 -18.46
C VAL A 11 -24.98 -7.95 -18.81
N ALA A 12 -25.51 -7.17 -19.75
CA ALA A 12 -25.00 -5.85 -20.12
C ALA A 12 -25.48 -4.79 -19.12
N VAL A 13 -24.55 -4.00 -18.57
CA VAL A 13 -24.79 -2.59 -18.20
C VAL A 13 -23.52 -1.81 -18.52
N SER A 14 -23.61 -0.94 -19.50
CA SER A 14 -22.55 0.01 -19.87
C SER A 14 -22.53 1.16 -18.87
N PHE A 15 -21.43 1.33 -18.14
CA PHE A 15 -20.97 2.63 -17.65
C PHE A 15 -19.44 2.65 -17.73
N THR A 16 -18.94 3.67 -18.43
CA THR A 16 -17.54 4.02 -18.62
C THR A 16 -16.83 4.13 -17.27
N MET A 17 -15.62 3.56 -17.15
CA MET A 17 -14.44 4.11 -16.48
C MET A 17 -13.23 3.20 -16.78
N LEU A 18 -12.06 3.84 -16.83
CA LEU A 18 -10.75 3.31 -17.15
C LEU A 18 -10.34 2.03 -16.39
N ALA A 19 -9.39 1.33 -17.03
CA ALA A 19 -8.40 0.43 -16.44
C ALA A 19 -8.87 -0.94 -15.96
N CYS A 20 -8.58 -1.95 -16.79
CA CYS A 20 -8.00 -3.19 -16.26
C CYS A 20 -7.09 -3.79 -17.33
N SER A 21 -5.95 -3.15 -17.56
CA SER A 21 -4.74 -3.88 -17.91
C SER A 21 -4.18 -4.42 -16.60
N SER A 22 -4.20 -5.74 -16.45
CA SER A 22 -3.02 -6.56 -16.19
C SER A 22 -3.47 -7.97 -15.80
N ASP A 23 -3.32 -8.86 -16.78
CA ASP A 23 -3.05 -10.28 -16.57
C ASP A 23 -1.71 -10.40 -15.84
N ASP A 24 -1.66 -11.13 -14.72
CA ASP A 24 -0.56 -12.02 -14.34
C ASP A 24 -0.87 -12.63 -12.96
N SER A 25 -1.06 -13.96 -12.95
CA SER A 25 -1.34 -14.74 -11.74
C SER A 25 -0.03 -15.11 -11.04
N GLU A 26 0.44 -14.37 -10.03
CA GLU A 26 1.43 -14.84 -9.05
C GLU A 26 1.14 -14.23 -7.66
N GLY A 27 1.13 -15.07 -6.62
CA GLY A 27 0.85 -14.79 -5.20
C GLY A 27 0.29 -13.40 -4.84
N SER A 28 -1.00 -13.32 -4.49
CA SER A 28 -1.71 -12.08 -4.18
C SER A 28 -0.95 -11.16 -3.21
N VAL A 29 -0.12 -10.26 -3.76
CA VAL A 29 0.49 -9.17 -3.00
C VAL A 29 -0.67 -8.29 -2.55
N ARG A 30 -0.92 -8.29 -1.24
CA ARG A 30 -2.00 -7.51 -0.66
C ARG A 30 -1.69 -6.02 -0.84
N PRO A 31 -2.64 -5.20 -1.31
CA PRO A 31 -2.38 -3.79 -1.55
C PRO A 31 -2.07 -3.06 -0.24
N CYS A 32 -1.15 -2.10 -0.29
CA CYS A 32 -0.72 -1.31 0.88
C CYS A 32 -1.91 -0.73 1.67
N ALA A 33 -2.92 -0.19 0.98
CA ALA A 33 -4.07 0.43 1.63
C ALA A 33 -4.92 -0.57 2.44
N GLU A 34 -4.99 -1.83 1.99
CA GLU A 34 -5.70 -2.90 2.70
C GLU A 34 -4.91 -3.33 3.95
N LEU A 35 -3.60 -3.54 3.80
CA LEU A 35 -2.70 -3.89 4.91
C LEU A 35 -2.68 -2.81 5.99
N CYS A 36 -2.52 -1.55 5.60
CA CYS A 36 -2.58 -0.41 6.50
C CYS A 36 -3.95 -0.29 7.17
N GLY A 37 -5.04 -0.48 6.41
CA GLY A 37 -6.40 -0.38 6.94
C GLY A 37 -6.70 -1.44 8.00
N GLU A 38 -6.27 -2.68 7.77
CA GLU A 38 -6.34 -3.74 8.77
C GLU A 38 -5.46 -3.46 9.99
N ALA A 39 -4.25 -2.93 9.79
CA ALA A 39 -3.34 -2.62 10.88
C ALA A 39 -3.90 -1.50 11.77
N GLN A 40 -4.51 -0.48 11.17
CA GLN A 40 -5.23 0.58 11.89
C GLN A 40 -6.45 0.02 12.63
N ALA A 41 -7.24 -0.84 11.99
CA ALA A 41 -8.40 -1.46 12.61
C ALA A 41 -8.03 -2.36 13.81
N GLY A 42 -6.88 -3.04 13.72
CA GLY A 42 -6.30 -3.85 14.80
C GLY A 42 -5.45 -3.07 15.81
N ALA A 43 -5.30 -1.75 15.63
CA ALA A 43 -4.47 -0.87 16.47
C ALA A 43 -3.02 -1.37 16.65
N CYS A 44 -2.42 -1.93 15.60
CA CYS A 44 -1.07 -2.51 15.61
C CYS A 44 -0.09 -1.77 14.66
N THR A 45 -0.42 -0.55 14.26
CA THR A 45 0.43 0.38 13.53
C THR A 45 0.30 1.75 14.16
N ALA A 46 1.36 2.57 14.14
CA ALA A 46 1.25 3.98 14.51
C ALA A 46 0.78 4.87 13.34
N VAL A 47 0.72 4.33 12.12
CA VAL A 47 0.24 5.04 10.92
C VAL A 47 -1.22 5.45 11.09
N LYS A 48 -1.51 6.74 10.91
CA LYS A 48 -2.84 7.37 11.05
C LYS A 48 -3.30 8.00 9.74
N GLY A 49 -4.58 8.37 9.73
CA GLY A 49 -5.23 9.01 8.60
C GLY A 49 -5.65 8.02 7.53
N GLU A 50 -5.91 8.52 6.33
CA GLU A 50 -6.39 7.72 5.20
C GLU A 50 -5.27 6.84 4.64
N CYS A 51 -5.37 5.53 4.82
CA CYS A 51 -4.35 4.57 4.34
C CYS A 51 -4.10 4.66 2.83
N SER A 52 -5.11 4.96 2.02
CA SER A 52 -4.93 5.18 0.58
C SER A 52 -4.05 6.39 0.26
N ALA A 53 -4.21 7.48 1.02
CA ALA A 53 -3.39 8.68 0.89
C ALA A 53 -1.97 8.43 1.40
N PHE A 54 -1.81 7.76 2.54
CA PHE A 54 -0.52 7.35 3.07
C PHE A 54 0.27 6.51 2.06
N CYS A 55 -0.35 5.46 1.50
CA CYS A 55 0.30 4.57 0.54
C CYS A 55 0.69 5.30 -0.75
N THR A 56 -0.21 6.14 -1.28
CA THR A 56 0.09 6.95 -2.48
C THR A 56 1.25 7.92 -2.22
N ALA A 57 1.24 8.59 -1.07
CA ALA A 57 2.31 9.50 -0.69
C ALA A 57 3.64 8.78 -0.50
N MET A 58 3.62 7.59 0.12
CA MET A 58 4.82 6.75 0.25
C MET A 58 5.37 6.28 -1.10
N ASP A 59 4.52 5.88 -2.05
CA ASP A 59 4.97 5.45 -3.38
C ASP A 59 5.67 6.58 -4.17
N ASN A 60 5.27 7.83 -3.93
CA ASN A 60 5.91 9.01 -4.53
C ASN A 60 7.18 9.43 -3.78
N VAL A 61 7.17 9.33 -2.45
CA VAL A 61 8.26 9.82 -1.59
C VAL A 61 9.39 8.82 -1.47
N ALA A 62 9.11 7.51 -1.37
CA ALA A 62 10.13 6.50 -1.15
C ALA A 62 11.25 6.55 -2.21
N PRO A 63 10.98 6.64 -3.52
CA PRO A 63 12.04 6.76 -4.52
C PRO A 63 12.87 8.04 -4.42
N ALA A 64 12.22 9.14 -4.05
CA ALA A 64 12.89 10.44 -3.91
C ALA A 64 13.73 10.53 -2.62
N ALA A 65 13.25 9.90 -1.55
CA ALA A 65 13.89 9.81 -0.25
C ALA A 65 14.91 8.66 -0.16
N LYS A 66 14.92 7.73 -1.13
CA LYS A 66 15.68 6.48 -1.14
C LYS A 66 15.29 5.53 0.00
N CYS A 67 13.99 5.38 0.21
CA CYS A 67 13.37 4.60 1.28
C CYS A 67 12.57 3.39 0.77
N GLU A 68 12.79 2.95 -0.47
CA GLU A 68 12.05 1.84 -1.07
C GLU A 68 12.26 0.53 -0.31
N ASP A 69 13.45 0.32 0.24
CA ASP A 69 13.78 -0.86 1.03
C ASP A 69 13.02 -0.88 2.36
N GLU A 70 12.95 0.26 3.06
CA GLU A 70 12.19 0.41 4.30
C GLU A 70 10.68 0.27 4.04
N GLN A 71 10.19 0.83 2.94
CA GLN A 71 8.79 0.72 2.54
C GLN A 71 8.44 -0.76 2.27
N SER A 72 9.27 -1.44 1.48
CA SER A 72 9.11 -2.86 1.17
C SER A 72 9.20 -3.73 2.43
N THR A 73 10.09 -3.40 3.36
CA THR A 73 10.25 -4.12 4.63
C THR A 73 9.00 -3.98 5.50
N TYR A 74 8.45 -2.78 5.61
CA TYR A 74 7.20 -2.53 6.34
C TYR A 74 6.01 -3.30 5.74
N LEU A 75 5.82 -3.21 4.41
CA LEU A 75 4.72 -3.92 3.73
C LEU A 75 4.89 -5.44 3.78
N SER A 76 6.13 -5.93 3.67
CA SER A 76 6.44 -7.36 3.83
C SER A 76 6.15 -7.85 5.24
N CYS A 77 6.40 -7.03 6.27
CA CYS A 77 6.04 -7.35 7.65
C CYS A 77 4.52 -7.49 7.80
N LEU A 78 3.75 -6.51 7.30
CA LEU A 78 2.28 -6.55 7.35
C LEU A 78 1.68 -7.72 6.56
N SER A 79 2.30 -8.14 5.47
CA SER A 79 1.82 -9.24 4.61
C SER A 79 2.39 -10.63 4.95
N GLY A 80 3.33 -10.72 5.90
CA GLY A 80 3.98 -11.98 6.30
C GLY A 80 3.07 -12.95 7.08
N GLY A 81 1.84 -12.55 7.39
CA GLY A 81 0.83 -13.33 8.12
C GLY A 81 -0.48 -12.55 8.24
N PRO A 82 -1.38 -12.95 9.15
CA PRO A 82 -2.48 -12.07 9.55
C PRO A 82 -1.93 -10.74 10.06
N VAL A 83 -2.56 -9.64 9.66
CA VAL A 83 -2.15 -8.31 10.11
C VAL A 83 -2.30 -8.25 11.64
N CYS A 84 -1.32 -7.65 12.32
CA CYS A 84 -1.17 -7.60 13.79
C CYS A 84 -0.64 -8.87 14.48
N ASP A 85 -0.45 -9.99 13.78
CA ASP A 85 0.21 -11.17 14.38
C ASP A 85 1.74 -10.99 14.49
N GLN A 86 2.29 -10.02 13.74
CA GLN A 86 3.71 -9.68 13.76
C GLN A 86 3.94 -8.29 14.34
N ASP A 87 5.04 -8.15 15.07
CA ASP A 87 5.53 -6.85 15.53
C ASP A 87 6.28 -6.17 14.39
N CYS A 88 5.62 -5.19 13.77
CA CYS A 88 6.15 -4.41 12.66
C CYS A 88 6.72 -3.05 13.11
N ASP A 89 6.84 -2.78 14.41
CA ASP A 89 7.29 -1.48 14.93
C ASP A 89 8.68 -1.12 14.44
N ASN A 90 9.58 -2.10 14.31
CA ASN A 90 10.93 -1.86 13.81
C ASN A 90 10.94 -1.45 12.33
N ALA A 91 10.14 -2.13 11.51
CA ALA A 91 10.03 -1.84 10.08
C ALA A 91 9.33 -0.50 9.85
N GLU A 92 8.27 -0.22 10.62
CA GLU A 92 7.57 1.06 10.60
C GLU A 92 8.49 2.20 11.04
N ASN A 93 9.20 2.05 12.15
CA ASN A 93 10.14 3.07 12.62
C ASN A 93 11.28 3.32 11.62
N ALA A 94 11.79 2.27 10.95
CA ALA A 94 12.78 2.44 9.90
C ALA A 94 12.24 3.28 8.74
N LEU A 95 11.01 3.01 8.30
CA LEU A 95 10.33 3.77 7.26
C LEU A 95 10.15 5.24 7.66
N VAL A 96 9.67 5.50 8.87
CA VAL A 96 9.49 6.86 9.41
C VAL A 96 10.83 7.60 9.46
N GLN A 97 11.88 6.97 10.00
CA GLN A 97 13.20 7.57 10.13
C GLN A 97 13.83 7.87 8.75
N CYS A 98 13.53 7.06 7.73
CA CYS A 98 14.00 7.29 6.38
C CYS A 98 13.24 8.42 5.67
N ALA A 99 11.91 8.41 5.72
CA ALA A 99 11.09 9.39 5.01
C ALA A 99 11.06 10.78 5.67
N THR A 100 11.18 10.86 6.99
CA THR A 100 11.02 12.12 7.75
C THR A 100 12.02 13.21 7.35
N PRO A 101 13.34 12.96 7.24
CA PRO A 101 14.30 13.98 6.82
C PRO A 101 13.99 14.56 5.43
N TYR A 102 13.59 13.70 4.49
CA TYR A 102 13.17 14.14 3.15
C TYR A 102 11.91 15.00 3.23
N CYS A 103 10.89 14.56 3.99
CA CYS A 103 9.63 15.27 4.13
C CYS A 103 9.81 16.64 4.82
N MET A 104 10.69 16.71 5.82
CA MET A 104 11.05 17.97 6.46
C MET A 104 11.78 18.93 5.51
N ALA A 105 12.66 18.42 4.64
CA ALA A 105 13.33 19.21 3.62
C ALA A 105 12.37 19.67 2.50
N ASN A 106 11.26 18.95 2.30
CA ASN A 106 10.28 19.18 1.24
C ASN A 106 8.87 19.43 1.78
N ALA A 107 8.75 20.19 2.88
CA ALA A 107 7.47 20.38 3.59
C ALA A 107 6.34 21.03 2.76
N THR A 108 6.65 21.62 1.61
CA THR A 108 5.64 22.14 0.67
C THR A 108 5.06 21.08 -0.27
N ASN A 109 5.70 19.91 -0.39
CA ASN A 109 5.19 18.77 -1.16
C ASN A 109 3.95 18.19 -0.46
N GLU A 110 2.86 18.00 -1.21
CA GLU A 110 1.59 17.49 -0.67
C GLU A 110 1.73 16.06 -0.11
N ASP A 111 2.53 15.20 -0.73
CA ASP A 111 2.79 13.84 -0.23
C ASP A 111 3.53 13.91 1.12
N CYS A 112 4.50 14.81 1.25
CA CYS A 112 5.22 15.02 2.50
C CYS A 112 4.30 15.52 3.62
N LYS A 113 3.28 16.33 3.31
CA LYS A 113 2.28 16.77 4.30
C LYS A 113 1.42 15.60 4.77
N VAL A 114 1.03 14.71 3.85
CA VAL A 114 0.28 13.49 4.20
C VAL A 114 1.13 12.61 5.11
N LEU A 115 2.38 12.31 4.74
CA LEU A 115 3.25 11.46 5.55
C LEU A 115 3.53 12.02 6.95
N ILE A 116 3.80 13.33 7.06
CA ILE A 116 4.00 13.99 8.36
C ILE A 116 2.72 13.95 9.21
N ALA A 117 1.54 13.98 8.60
CA ALA A 117 0.27 13.84 9.33
C ALA A 117 -0.07 12.38 9.67
N SER A 118 0.51 11.43 8.95
CA SER A 118 0.29 9.99 9.12
C SER A 118 1.17 9.36 10.21
N PHE A 119 2.34 9.91 10.52
CA PHE A 119 3.22 9.43 11.58
C PHE A 119 3.03 10.24 12.88
#